data_AF-A0A427B9P8-F1
#
_entry.id   AF-A0A427B9P8-F1
#
_cell.length_a   1.000
_cell.length_b   1.000
_cell.length_c   1.000
_cell.angle_alpha   90.00
_cell.angle_beta   90.00
_cell.angle_gamma   90.00
#
_symmetry.space_group_name_H-M   'P 1'
#
loop_
_entity.id
_entity.type
_entity.pdbx_description
1 polymer ?
#
loop_
_entity_poly.entity_id
_entity_poly.type
_entity_poly.pdbx_seq_one_letter_code
_entity_poly.pdbx_strand_id
1 'polypeptide(L)'
;MAGKESSSVPSTPLLKDELDIVIPTIRNLDFLEMWRPFFRPYHLIIVQDGDPTKTIKVPEGFDYELYNRNDINRILGPKANCISFKDSACRCFGYMDPSGKEINALEQHIKNLLSPSTPYFFNTLYDPYQTGADFVRGYPFSLREGAPTAVSHGLWLNIPDYDAPTQLVICDHLGLGVKTGLPYIWHSKASNPFVNLKKEYKGIFWQEELIPFFQSVALPKDCTSVQKCYIELSKQVREKLAKIDPYFTKLADAMVTWIEAWDELNPSGAAAGAANGTAK
;
A
#
# COMPACT_ATOMS: atom_id res chain seq x y z
N MET A 1 3.81 36.20 -29.40
CA MET A 1 3.16 35.10 -30.14
C MET A 1 2.60 34.14 -29.11
N ALA A 2 1.28 33.97 -29.08
CA ALA A 2 0.61 33.05 -28.17
C ALA A 2 1.05 31.61 -28.47
N GLY A 3 1.59 30.93 -27.46
CA GLY A 3 1.90 29.51 -27.55
C GLY A 3 0.60 28.73 -27.71
N LYS A 4 0.51 27.94 -28.79
CA LYS A 4 -0.59 26.98 -28.97
C LYS A 4 -0.60 26.02 -27.78
N GLU A 5 -1.72 25.98 -27.07
CA GLU A 5 -2.06 24.85 -26.21
C GLU A 5 -1.99 23.59 -27.07
N SER A 6 -1.05 22.71 -26.74
CA SER A 6 -1.02 21.38 -27.33
C SER A 6 -2.24 20.63 -26.79
N SER A 7 -3.23 20.40 -27.64
CA SER A 7 -4.29 19.42 -27.38
C SER A 7 -3.64 18.07 -27.14
N SER A 8 -3.51 17.67 -25.88
CA SER A 8 -2.98 16.36 -25.50
C SER A 8 -3.94 15.30 -26.02
N VAL A 9 -3.49 14.51 -26.99
CA VAL A 9 -4.10 13.22 -27.34
C VAL A 9 -4.34 12.48 -26.01
N PRO A 10 -5.53 11.92 -25.73
CA PRO A 10 -5.73 11.14 -24.52
C PRO A 10 -4.81 9.92 -24.61
N SER A 11 -3.69 9.98 -23.89
CA SER A 11 -2.79 8.85 -23.73
C SER A 11 -3.60 7.70 -23.17
N THR A 12 -3.52 6.53 -23.79
CA THR A 12 -4.12 5.31 -23.26
C THR A 12 -3.73 5.16 -21.79
N PRO A 13 -4.69 4.97 -20.86
CA PRO A 13 -4.37 4.77 -19.45
C PRO A 13 -3.40 3.60 -19.28
N LEU A 14 -2.32 3.83 -18.53
CA LEU A 14 -1.30 2.81 -18.27
C LEU A 14 -1.90 1.67 -17.44
N LEU A 15 -1.62 0.41 -17.78
CA LEU A 15 -2.08 -0.76 -17.03
C LEU A 15 -3.61 -0.92 -16.91
N LYS A 16 -4.39 -0.36 -17.84
CA LYS A 16 -5.85 -0.35 -17.77
C LYS A 16 -6.50 -1.72 -17.47
N ASP A 17 -5.96 -2.79 -18.05
CA ASP A 17 -6.48 -4.16 -17.91
C ASP A 17 -5.58 -5.03 -17.00
N GLU A 18 -4.59 -4.42 -16.35
CA GLU A 18 -3.58 -5.08 -15.51
C GLU A 18 -3.57 -4.52 -14.07
N LEU A 19 -4.44 -3.55 -13.76
CA LEU A 19 -4.48 -2.82 -12.50
C LEU A 19 -5.90 -2.75 -11.93
N ASP A 20 -6.06 -3.25 -10.71
CA ASP A 20 -7.20 -2.97 -9.85
C ASP A 20 -6.88 -1.85 -8.85
N ILE A 21 -7.87 -1.00 -8.57
CA ILE A 21 -7.76 0.04 -7.53
C ILE A 21 -8.60 -0.37 -6.32
N VAL A 22 -7.94 -0.64 -5.20
CA VAL A 22 -8.62 -1.00 -3.95
C VAL A 22 -8.95 0.26 -3.14
N ILE A 23 -10.23 0.48 -2.82
CA ILE A 23 -10.72 1.65 -2.08
C ILE A 23 -11.37 1.20 -0.77
N PRO A 24 -10.67 1.28 0.37
CA PRO A 24 -11.28 1.05 1.66
C PRO A 24 -12.10 2.28 2.10
N THR A 25 -13.34 2.09 2.56
CA THR A 25 -14.23 3.20 2.90
C THR A 25 -15.23 2.89 4.01
N ILE A 26 -15.64 3.95 4.71
CA ILE A 26 -16.80 3.97 5.63
C ILE A 26 -17.86 4.99 5.20
N ARG A 27 -17.70 5.60 4.01
CA ARG A 27 -18.49 6.70 3.47
C ARG A 27 -18.81 6.48 2.00
N ASN A 28 -19.81 7.21 1.49
CA ASN A 28 -20.07 7.26 0.05
C ASN A 28 -18.84 7.75 -0.72
N LEU A 29 -18.71 7.29 -1.96
CA LEU A 29 -17.59 7.59 -2.83
C LEU A 29 -17.90 8.74 -3.79
N ASP A 30 -18.60 9.78 -3.31
CA ASP A 30 -19.00 10.94 -4.12
C ASP A 30 -17.79 11.64 -4.76
N PHE A 31 -16.60 11.52 -4.14
CA PHE A 31 -15.36 12.06 -4.71
C PHE A 31 -15.04 11.47 -6.08
N LEU A 32 -15.47 10.24 -6.39
CA LEU A 32 -15.22 9.61 -7.68
C LEU A 32 -15.78 10.43 -8.84
N GLU A 33 -16.81 11.27 -8.64
CA GLU A 33 -17.28 12.18 -9.69
C GLU A 33 -16.24 13.23 -10.06
N MET A 34 -15.62 13.84 -9.05
CA MET A 34 -14.57 14.84 -9.24
C MET A 34 -13.35 14.21 -9.93
N TRP A 35 -12.98 13.00 -9.54
CA TRP A 35 -11.78 12.31 -10.04
C TRP A 35 -12.07 11.32 -11.18
N ARG A 36 -13.26 11.40 -11.78
CA ARG A 36 -13.75 10.44 -12.77
C ARG A 36 -12.74 10.16 -13.90
N PRO A 37 -12.04 11.17 -14.48
CA PRO A 37 -11.07 10.91 -15.55
C PRO A 37 -9.93 9.95 -15.16
N PHE A 38 -9.56 9.87 -13.88
CA PHE A 38 -8.44 9.05 -13.44
C PHE A 38 -8.86 7.65 -12.99
N PHE A 39 -10.05 7.49 -12.42
CA PHE A 39 -10.51 6.21 -11.86
C PHE A 39 -11.37 5.41 -12.84
N ARG A 40 -12.17 6.07 -13.69
CA ARG A 40 -13.13 5.41 -14.59
C ARG A 40 -12.49 4.36 -15.52
N PRO A 41 -11.23 4.52 -15.98
CA PRO A 41 -10.63 3.51 -16.84
C PRO A 41 -10.35 2.16 -16.18
N TYR A 42 -10.27 2.09 -14.85
CA TYR A 42 -9.80 0.93 -14.09
C TYR A 42 -10.96 0.25 -13.35
N HIS A 43 -10.79 -1.04 -13.06
CA HIS A 43 -11.69 -1.77 -12.18
C HIS A 43 -11.42 -1.40 -10.70
N LEU A 44 -12.49 -1.22 -9.92
CA LEU A 44 -12.40 -0.82 -8.51
C LEU A 44 -12.80 -1.97 -7.58
N ILE A 45 -12.00 -2.22 -6.56
CA ILE A 45 -12.35 -3.14 -5.46
C ILE A 45 -12.65 -2.29 -4.23
N ILE A 46 -13.93 -2.14 -3.89
CA ILE A 46 -14.36 -1.32 -2.77
C ILE A 46 -14.49 -2.19 -1.53
N VAL A 47 -13.83 -1.80 -0.44
CA VAL A 47 -13.90 -2.52 0.84
C VAL A 47 -14.59 -1.66 1.88
N GLN A 48 -15.81 -2.02 2.25
CA GLN A 48 -16.56 -1.38 3.31
C GLN A 48 -16.07 -1.88 4.67
N ASP A 49 -15.23 -1.06 5.32
CA ASP A 49 -14.68 -1.31 6.65
C ASP A 49 -15.65 -0.88 7.79
N GLY A 50 -16.75 -0.23 7.41
CA GLY A 50 -17.75 0.29 8.34
C GLY A 50 -18.79 -0.74 8.80
N ASP A 51 -19.89 -0.23 9.34
CA ASP A 51 -21.07 -1.03 9.62
C ASP A 51 -21.65 -1.61 8.32
N PRO A 52 -21.70 -2.94 8.13
CA PRO A 52 -22.15 -3.58 6.89
C PRO A 52 -23.65 -3.38 6.62
N THR A 53 -24.42 -2.90 7.60
CA THR A 53 -25.85 -2.60 7.40
C THR A 53 -26.08 -1.28 6.67
N LYS A 54 -25.05 -0.43 6.59
CA LYS A 54 -25.12 0.83 5.86
C LYS A 54 -24.82 0.60 4.39
N THR A 55 -25.62 1.19 3.52
CA THR A 55 -25.35 1.20 2.08
C THR A 55 -24.33 2.29 1.75
N ILE A 56 -23.22 1.90 1.13
CA ILE A 56 -22.26 2.84 0.52
C ILE A 56 -22.74 3.16 -0.89
N LYS A 57 -22.84 4.45 -1.21
CA LYS A 57 -23.16 4.90 -2.58
C LYS A 57 -21.88 5.06 -3.39
N VAL A 58 -21.89 4.51 -4.60
CA VAL A 58 -20.86 4.66 -5.62
C VAL A 58 -21.52 5.35 -6.82
N PRO A 59 -20.91 6.39 -7.41
CA PRO A 59 -21.48 7.03 -8.59
C PRO A 59 -21.61 6.06 -9.77
N GLU A 60 -22.56 6.32 -10.68
CA GLU A 60 -22.82 5.43 -11.81
C GLU A 60 -21.66 5.40 -12.83
N GLY A 61 -21.52 4.30 -13.57
CA GLY A 61 -20.56 4.19 -14.67
C GLY A 61 -19.12 3.90 -14.27
N PHE A 62 -18.90 3.40 -13.05
CA PHE A 62 -17.66 2.73 -12.62
C PHE A 62 -17.85 1.22 -12.68
N ASP A 63 -16.79 0.51 -13.05
CA ASP A 63 -16.71 -0.95 -12.96
C ASP A 63 -16.14 -1.31 -11.58
N TYR A 64 -16.92 -2.00 -10.75
CA TYR A 64 -16.49 -2.28 -9.38
C TYR A 64 -17.13 -3.52 -8.75
N GLU A 65 -16.40 -4.10 -7.81
CA GLU A 65 -16.90 -5.03 -6.80
C GLU A 65 -16.91 -4.35 -5.42
N LEU A 66 -17.87 -4.69 -4.57
CA LEU A 66 -17.96 -4.16 -3.21
C LEU A 66 -18.00 -5.30 -2.19
N TYR A 67 -17.00 -5.35 -1.33
CA TYR A 67 -16.88 -6.30 -0.24
C TYR A 67 -17.13 -5.62 1.10
N ASN A 68 -17.82 -6.30 2.01
CA ASN A 68 -17.96 -5.85 3.40
C ASN A 68 -17.58 -6.97 4.38
N ARG A 69 -17.73 -6.69 5.69
CA ARG A 69 -17.35 -7.67 6.73
C ARG A 69 -18.10 -9.01 6.62
N ASN A 70 -19.32 -9.04 6.12
CA ASN A 70 -20.07 -10.28 5.91
C ASN A 70 -19.43 -11.13 4.81
N ASP A 71 -18.96 -10.51 3.73
CA ASP A 71 -18.24 -11.21 2.66
C ASP A 71 -16.92 -11.78 3.16
N ILE A 72 -16.15 -11.00 3.91
CA ILE A 72 -14.90 -11.45 4.52
C ILE A 72 -15.15 -12.66 5.43
N ASN A 73 -16.15 -12.58 6.31
CA ASN A 73 -16.51 -13.69 7.19
C ASN A 73 -16.97 -14.94 6.41
N ARG A 74 -17.68 -14.75 5.30
CA ARG A 74 -18.16 -15.84 4.44
C ARG A 74 -17.02 -16.50 3.66
N ILE A 75 -16.12 -15.71 3.08
CA ILE A 75 -15.03 -16.18 2.23
C ILE A 75 -13.94 -16.84 3.06
N LEU A 76 -13.52 -16.20 4.17
CA LEU A 76 -12.40 -16.67 4.98
C LEU A 76 -12.82 -17.55 6.16
N GLY A 77 -14.11 -17.58 6.51
CA GLY A 77 -14.61 -18.36 7.64
C GLY A 77 -13.87 -18.01 8.95
N PRO A 78 -13.37 -19.00 9.70
CA PRO A 78 -12.60 -18.77 10.93
C PRO A 78 -11.35 -17.90 10.75
N LYS A 79 -10.76 -17.87 9.54
CA LYS A 79 -9.56 -17.08 9.23
C LYS A 79 -9.83 -15.58 9.11
N ALA A 80 -11.10 -15.16 9.05
CA ALA A 80 -11.48 -13.75 8.96
C ALA A 80 -10.97 -12.90 10.15
N ASN A 81 -10.53 -13.53 11.24
CA ASN A 81 -9.97 -12.83 12.41
C ASN A 81 -8.60 -12.18 12.14
N CYS A 82 -7.87 -12.59 11.10
CA CYS A 82 -6.60 -11.98 10.69
C CYS A 82 -6.80 -10.67 9.93
N ILE A 83 -7.99 -10.45 9.37
CA ILE A 83 -8.36 -9.21 8.72
C ILE A 83 -8.83 -8.23 9.77
N SER A 84 -8.10 -7.12 9.89
CA SER A 84 -8.49 -6.00 10.75
C SER A 84 -9.84 -5.41 10.34
N PHE A 85 -10.53 -4.76 11.27
CA PHE A 85 -11.87 -4.22 11.06
C PHE A 85 -12.05 -2.93 11.86
N LYS A 86 -12.60 -1.90 11.22
CA LYS A 86 -12.74 -0.54 11.76
C LYS A 86 -11.40 0.09 12.12
N ASP A 87 -10.34 -0.31 11.42
CA ASP A 87 -9.06 0.34 11.55
C ASP A 87 -8.98 1.54 10.59
N SER A 88 -8.33 2.61 11.04
CA SER A 88 -8.32 3.87 10.29
C SER A 88 -7.40 3.84 9.06
N ALA A 89 -7.19 2.66 8.46
CA ALA A 89 -6.45 2.49 7.21
C ALA A 89 -7.14 3.16 6.01
N CYS A 90 -8.43 3.53 6.18
CA CYS A 90 -9.20 4.27 5.18
C CYS A 90 -8.85 5.76 5.13
N ARG A 91 -7.68 6.14 4.60
CA ARG A 91 -7.48 7.51 4.10
C ARG A 91 -6.64 7.53 2.84
N CYS A 92 -7.26 8.06 1.79
CA CYS A 92 -6.75 9.12 0.89
C CYS A 92 -7.10 8.79 -0.57
N PHE A 93 -7.97 9.59 -1.20
CA PHE A 93 -7.79 9.98 -2.61
C PHE A 93 -8.37 11.39 -2.80
N GLY A 94 -7.49 12.30 -3.22
CA GLY A 94 -7.80 13.70 -3.48
C GLY A 94 -6.56 14.57 -3.30
N TYR A 95 -5.88 14.91 -4.39
CA TYR A 95 -4.61 15.66 -4.34
C TYR A 95 -4.66 16.87 -5.26
N MET A 96 -4.71 18.06 -4.68
CA MET A 96 -4.54 19.29 -5.45
C MET A 96 -3.13 19.82 -5.23
N ASP A 97 -2.54 20.38 -6.27
CA ASP A 97 -1.32 21.17 -6.16
C ASP A 97 -1.61 22.51 -5.43
N PRO A 98 -0.58 23.31 -5.08
CA PRO A 98 -0.78 24.60 -4.42
C PRO A 98 -1.63 25.62 -5.23
N SER A 99 -1.85 25.38 -6.52
CA SER A 99 -2.73 26.19 -7.37
C SER A 99 -4.18 25.70 -7.39
N GLY A 100 -4.48 24.60 -6.68
CA GLY A 100 -5.80 23.98 -6.64
C GLY A 100 -6.06 23.01 -7.80
N LYS A 101 -5.06 22.72 -8.63
CA LYS A 101 -5.21 21.81 -9.76
C LYS A 101 -5.06 20.36 -9.31
N GLU A 102 -5.94 19.50 -9.79
CA GLU A 102 -5.91 18.07 -9.53
C GLU A 102 -4.62 17.42 -10.04
N ILE A 103 -4.04 16.56 -9.20
CA ILE A 103 -2.84 15.77 -9.49
C ILE A 103 -3.26 14.32 -9.72
N ASN A 104 -2.84 13.75 -10.84
CA ASN A 104 -3.02 12.33 -11.13
C ASN A 104 -1.98 11.48 -10.36
N ALA A 105 -2.18 11.34 -9.05
CA ALA A 105 -1.28 10.55 -8.20
C ALA A 105 -1.25 9.06 -8.59
N LEU A 106 -2.34 8.55 -9.16
CA LEU A 106 -2.41 7.18 -9.67
C LEU A 106 -1.38 6.95 -10.77
N GLU A 107 -1.35 7.84 -11.77
CA GLU A 107 -0.37 7.77 -12.86
C GLU A 107 1.07 7.86 -12.34
N GLN A 108 1.34 8.65 -11.29
CA GLN A 108 2.67 8.71 -10.69
C GLN A 108 3.06 7.39 -10.02
N HIS A 109 2.16 6.74 -9.28
CA HIS A 109 2.41 5.43 -8.69
C HIS A 109 2.62 4.36 -9.77
N ILE A 110 1.83 4.38 -10.85
CA ILE A 110 2.03 3.47 -11.99
C ILE A 110 3.41 3.68 -12.64
N LYS A 111 3.80 4.93 -12.91
CA LYS A 111 5.14 5.25 -13.44
C LYS A 111 6.26 4.78 -12.52
N ASN A 112 6.07 4.89 -11.21
CA ASN A 112 7.04 4.42 -10.23
C ASN A 112 7.19 2.89 -10.27
N LEU A 113 6.08 2.15 -10.36
CA LEU A 113 6.10 0.69 -10.47
C LEU A 113 6.73 0.21 -11.79
N LEU A 114 6.54 0.97 -12.87
CA LEU A 114 7.10 0.67 -14.19
C LEU A 114 8.53 1.15 -14.41
N SER A 115 9.16 1.77 -13.41
CA SER A 115 10.55 2.25 -13.51
C SER A 115 11.44 1.63 -12.42
N PRO A 116 12.73 1.39 -12.67
CA PRO A 116 13.64 0.87 -11.65
C PRO A 116 13.73 1.81 -10.44
N SER A 117 13.95 1.21 -9.26
CA SER A 117 14.33 1.91 -8.04
C SER A 117 15.85 1.91 -7.86
N THR A 118 16.37 2.84 -7.07
CA THR A 118 17.75 2.74 -6.61
C THR A 118 17.93 1.49 -5.74
N PRO A 119 18.92 0.64 -6.01
CA PRO A 119 19.17 -0.56 -5.22
C PRO A 119 19.80 -0.16 -3.88
N TYR A 120 19.48 -0.92 -2.83
CA TYR A 120 19.88 -0.65 -1.45
C TYR A 120 19.29 0.67 -0.92
N PHE A 121 18.81 0.65 0.34
CA PHE A 121 17.92 1.70 0.83
C PHE A 121 18.58 3.09 0.81
N PHE A 122 18.12 3.93 -0.11
CA PHE A 122 18.39 5.36 -0.19
C PHE A 122 17.05 6.06 -0.35
N ASN A 123 16.65 6.92 0.59
CA ASN A 123 15.44 7.71 0.41
C ASN A 123 15.72 8.76 -0.67
N THR A 124 15.22 8.50 -1.88
CA THR A 124 15.39 9.41 -2.99
C THR A 124 14.19 10.34 -3.08
N LEU A 125 14.27 11.47 -2.39
CA LEU A 125 13.56 12.70 -2.79
C LEU A 125 13.87 13.03 -4.27
N TYR A 126 15.05 12.62 -4.77
CA TYR A 126 15.49 12.76 -6.16
C TYR A 126 15.51 11.41 -6.91
N ASP A 127 14.56 11.19 -7.82
CA ASP A 127 14.51 9.97 -8.64
C ASP A 127 15.36 10.14 -9.92
N PRO A 128 16.54 9.49 -10.04
CA PRO A 128 17.40 9.61 -11.21
C PRO A 128 16.86 8.86 -12.44
N TYR A 129 15.80 8.05 -12.28
CA TYR A 129 15.21 7.28 -13.37
C TYR A 129 14.08 8.04 -14.10
N GLN A 130 13.74 9.25 -13.65
CA GLN A 130 12.75 10.09 -14.32
C GLN A 130 13.29 10.71 -15.61
N THR A 131 12.41 10.95 -16.58
CA THR A 131 12.76 11.62 -17.83
C THR A 131 13.35 13.00 -17.56
N GLY A 132 14.57 13.24 -18.06
CA GLY A 132 15.28 14.51 -17.88
C GLY A 132 16.11 14.61 -16.59
N ALA A 133 16.16 13.55 -15.79
CA ALA A 133 17.08 13.42 -14.66
C ALA A 133 18.40 12.72 -15.09
N ASP A 134 19.47 12.93 -14.33
CA ASP A 134 20.79 12.35 -14.54
C ASP A 134 21.35 11.79 -13.23
N PHE A 135 22.16 10.72 -13.31
CA PHE A 135 22.87 10.23 -12.12
C PHE A 135 23.86 11.27 -11.60
N VAL A 136 23.70 11.67 -10.34
CA VAL A 136 24.62 12.60 -9.67
C VAL A 136 26.05 12.03 -9.56
N ARG A 137 27.05 12.91 -9.49
CA ARG A 137 28.45 12.50 -9.34
C ARG A 137 28.62 11.65 -8.09
N GLY A 138 29.35 10.53 -8.21
CA GLY A 138 29.57 9.59 -7.11
C GLY A 138 28.62 8.40 -7.11
N TYR A 139 27.60 8.37 -7.97
CA TYR A 139 26.72 7.20 -8.11
C TYR A 139 27.46 6.04 -8.81
N PRO A 140 27.68 4.89 -8.12
CA PRO A 140 28.42 3.76 -8.69
C PRO A 140 27.77 3.24 -9.97
N PHE A 141 28.58 2.98 -11.00
CA PHE A 141 28.07 2.50 -12.29
C PHE A 141 27.34 1.15 -12.16
N SER A 142 27.80 0.26 -11.27
CA SER A 142 27.20 -1.04 -11.02
C SER A 142 25.78 -0.98 -10.42
N LEU A 143 25.35 0.20 -9.94
CA LEU A 143 24.03 0.37 -9.31
C LEU A 143 23.03 1.09 -10.23
N ARG A 144 23.44 1.52 -11.43
CA ARG A 144 22.62 2.35 -12.32
C ARG A 144 21.53 1.58 -13.08
N GLU A 145 21.61 0.26 -13.13
CA GLU A 145 20.56 -0.59 -13.69
C GLU A 145 19.31 -0.62 -12.79
N GLY A 146 19.47 -0.33 -11.50
CA GLY A 146 18.38 -0.30 -10.55
C GLY A 146 17.89 -1.68 -10.10
N ALA A 147 16.93 -1.68 -9.18
CA ALA A 147 16.17 -2.85 -8.76
C ALA A 147 14.72 -2.75 -9.29
N PRO A 148 14.06 -3.86 -9.64
CA PRO A 148 12.64 -3.87 -9.99
C PRO A 148 11.79 -3.29 -8.85
N THR A 149 10.95 -2.30 -9.14
CA THR A 149 10.12 -1.65 -8.11
C THR A 149 8.92 -2.53 -7.78
N ALA A 150 8.83 -3.00 -6.54
CA ALA A 150 7.71 -3.79 -6.05
C ALA A 150 6.65 -2.95 -5.32
N VAL A 151 7.08 -1.85 -4.69
CA VAL A 151 6.19 -1.00 -3.90
C VAL A 151 6.38 0.45 -4.29
N SER A 152 5.27 1.16 -4.51
CA SER A 152 5.26 2.62 -4.51
C SER A 152 4.32 3.14 -3.43
N HIS A 153 4.86 3.90 -2.46
CA HIS A 153 4.08 4.44 -1.34
C HIS A 153 4.09 5.97 -1.36
N GLY A 154 2.98 6.60 -0.95
CA GLY A 154 2.97 8.04 -0.68
C GLY A 154 3.71 8.36 0.63
N LEU A 155 4.19 9.59 0.79
CA LEU A 155 4.68 10.09 2.09
C LEU A 155 3.74 11.14 2.67
N TRP A 156 3.52 11.02 3.97
CA TRP A 156 2.83 12.02 4.77
C TRP A 156 3.87 13.03 5.26
N LEU A 157 3.58 14.30 5.05
CA LEU A 157 4.31 15.39 5.68
C LEU A 157 3.67 15.68 7.04
N ASN A 158 4.51 16.01 8.01
CA ASN A 158 4.12 16.43 9.36
C ASN A 158 3.53 15.32 10.26
N ILE A 159 3.57 14.05 9.81
CA ILE A 159 3.16 12.88 10.59
C ILE A 159 4.28 11.86 10.51
N PRO A 160 4.91 11.46 11.63
CA PRO A 160 5.85 10.35 11.62
C PRO A 160 5.17 9.07 11.15
N ASP A 161 5.75 8.44 10.12
CA ASP A 161 5.36 7.12 9.64
C ASP A 161 6.41 6.12 10.12
N TYR A 162 6.03 5.31 11.12
CA TYR A 162 6.90 4.33 11.74
C TYR A 162 6.72 2.92 11.18
N ASP A 163 5.84 2.74 10.18
CA ASP A 163 5.60 1.42 9.58
C ASP A 163 6.61 1.15 8.45
N ALA A 164 7.27 2.19 7.93
CA ALA A 164 8.25 2.11 6.85
C ALA A 164 9.36 1.06 7.07
N PRO A 165 9.98 0.91 8.26
CA PRO A 165 10.99 -0.13 8.48
C PRO A 165 10.47 -1.55 8.23
N THR A 166 9.18 -1.81 8.52
CA THR A 166 8.58 -3.14 8.37
C THR A 166 8.35 -3.52 6.90
N GLN A 167 8.01 -2.53 6.07
CA GLN A 167 7.74 -2.71 4.64
C GLN A 167 9.00 -3.04 3.84
N LEU A 168 10.17 -2.68 4.37
CA LEU A 168 11.45 -2.77 3.65
C LEU A 168 12.17 -4.10 3.83
N VAL A 169 11.95 -4.83 4.94
CA VAL A 169 12.70 -6.07 5.26
C VAL A 169 12.60 -7.11 4.16
N ILE A 170 11.38 -7.39 3.68
CA ILE A 170 11.15 -8.42 2.66
C ILE A 170 11.60 -7.93 1.29
N CYS A 171 11.35 -6.67 0.95
CA CYS A 171 11.79 -6.09 -0.32
C CYS A 171 13.32 -6.13 -0.43
N ASP A 172 14.03 -5.71 0.62
CA ASP A 172 15.50 -5.72 0.66
C ASP A 172 16.05 -7.15 0.53
N HIS A 173 15.49 -8.12 1.27
CA HIS A 173 15.90 -9.52 1.18
C HIS A 173 15.72 -10.11 -0.24
N LEU A 174 14.65 -9.73 -0.93
CA LEU A 174 14.35 -10.20 -2.28
C LEU A 174 14.99 -9.34 -3.39
N GLY A 175 15.77 -8.31 -3.04
CA GLY A 175 16.40 -7.41 -4.01
C GLY A 175 15.40 -6.55 -4.78
N LEU A 176 14.27 -6.24 -4.17
CA LEU A 176 13.18 -5.44 -4.75
C LEU A 176 13.27 -3.97 -4.29
N GLY A 177 12.94 -3.09 -5.22
CA GLY A 177 12.92 -1.66 -5.03
C GLY A 177 11.64 -1.14 -4.40
N VAL A 178 11.76 -0.06 -3.63
CA VAL A 178 10.63 0.71 -3.10
C VAL A 178 10.80 2.17 -3.50
N LYS A 179 9.75 2.76 -4.10
CA LYS A 179 9.70 4.19 -4.42
C LYS A 179 8.73 4.92 -3.52
N THR A 180 9.13 6.10 -3.08
CA THR A 180 8.18 7.07 -2.58
C THR A 180 7.58 7.88 -3.74
N GLY A 181 6.26 7.85 -3.88
CA GLY A 181 5.52 8.66 -4.84
C GLY A 181 5.27 10.08 -4.35
N LEU A 182 5.50 11.05 -5.25
CA LEU A 182 4.85 12.35 -5.19
C LEU A 182 3.36 12.20 -5.58
N PRO A 183 2.47 13.10 -5.13
CA PRO A 183 2.74 14.24 -4.25
C PRO A 183 2.90 13.82 -2.79
N TYR A 184 3.68 14.60 -2.04
CA TYR A 184 3.73 14.49 -0.59
C TYR A 184 2.48 15.10 0.03
N ILE A 185 1.90 14.40 1.00
CA ILE A 185 0.59 14.74 1.53
C ILE A 185 0.77 15.55 2.80
N TRP A 186 0.37 16.82 2.78
CA TRP A 186 0.27 17.58 4.02
C TRP A 186 -0.97 17.15 4.81
N HIS A 187 -0.77 16.43 5.91
CA HIS A 187 -1.88 15.93 6.71
C HIS A 187 -2.11 16.77 7.97
N SER A 188 -3.21 17.52 7.98
CA SER A 188 -3.72 18.20 9.17
C SER A 188 -4.54 17.21 10.02
N LYS A 189 -4.02 16.77 11.17
CA LYS A 189 -4.76 15.87 12.09
C LYS A 189 -6.11 16.49 12.45
N ALA A 190 -7.21 15.82 12.09
CA ALA A 190 -8.57 16.27 12.39
C ALA A 190 -9.08 15.83 13.77
N SER A 191 -8.38 14.92 14.46
CA SER A 191 -8.81 14.34 15.74
C SER A 191 -8.07 14.92 16.95
N ASN A 192 -8.71 14.86 18.13
CA ASN A 192 -8.14 15.38 19.36
C ASN A 192 -6.82 14.64 19.71
N PRO A 193 -5.69 15.36 19.86
CA PRO A 193 -4.38 14.73 20.03
C PRO A 193 -4.26 13.94 21.34
N PHE A 194 -4.93 14.36 22.41
CA PHE A 194 -4.87 13.67 23.70
C PHE A 194 -5.68 12.36 23.70
N VAL A 195 -6.77 12.31 22.92
CA VAL A 195 -7.53 11.06 22.75
C VAL A 195 -6.73 10.04 21.95
N ASN A 196 -6.05 10.49 20.89
CA ASN A 196 -5.17 9.61 20.11
C ASN A 196 -3.99 9.13 20.95
N LEU A 197 -3.33 10.02 21.70
CA LEU A 197 -2.23 9.67 22.59
C LEU A 197 -2.64 8.58 23.59
N LYS A 198 -3.81 8.69 24.21
CA LYS A 198 -4.33 7.65 25.12
C LYS A 198 -4.60 6.31 24.44
N LYS A 199 -4.88 6.29 23.14
CA LYS A 199 -5.08 5.04 22.37
C LYS A 199 -3.74 4.46 21.89
N GLU A 200 -2.80 5.33 21.51
CA GLU A 200 -1.56 4.98 20.81
C GLU A 200 -0.34 4.89 21.75
N TYR A 201 -0.48 5.23 23.05
CA TYR A 201 0.66 5.31 23.98
C TYR A 201 1.49 4.03 24.08
N LYS A 202 0.86 2.86 24.01
CA LYS A 202 1.57 1.58 23.99
C LYS A 202 2.46 1.46 22.75
N GLY A 203 1.93 1.87 21.59
CA GLY A 203 2.67 1.89 20.34
C GLY A 203 3.94 2.72 20.44
N ILE A 204 3.88 3.90 21.07
CA ILE A 204 5.06 4.75 21.30
C ILE A 204 6.14 4.01 22.08
N PHE A 205 5.77 3.31 23.15
CA PHE A 205 6.72 2.50 23.92
C PHE A 205 7.25 1.30 23.14
N TRP A 206 6.38 0.62 22.37
CA TRP A 206 6.77 -0.53 21.56
C TRP A 206 7.80 -0.15 20.49
N GLN A 207 7.78 1.08 19.96
CA GLN A 207 8.73 1.52 18.93
C GLN A 207 10.19 1.37 19.36
N GLU A 208 10.50 1.55 20.65
CA GLU A 208 11.86 1.39 21.19
C GLU A 208 12.42 -0.03 20.99
N GLU A 209 11.53 -1.03 20.92
CA GLU A 209 11.91 -2.42 20.67
C GLU A 209 11.66 -2.83 19.20
N LEU A 210 10.60 -2.30 18.56
CA LEU A 210 10.23 -2.65 17.19
C LEU A 210 11.24 -2.14 16.18
N ILE A 211 11.68 -0.88 16.29
CA ILE A 211 12.60 -0.30 15.31
C ILE A 211 13.93 -1.07 15.29
N PRO A 212 14.62 -1.29 16.43
CA PRO A 212 15.85 -2.08 16.43
C PRO A 212 15.62 -3.53 15.98
N PHE A 213 14.48 -4.13 16.36
CA PHE A 213 14.12 -5.46 15.88
C PHE A 213 14.10 -5.52 14.35
N PHE A 214 13.28 -4.70 13.69
CA PHE A 214 13.14 -4.73 12.23
C PHE A 214 14.44 -4.35 11.49
N GLN A 215 15.24 -3.43 12.06
CA GLN A 215 16.57 -3.10 11.52
C GLN A 215 17.56 -4.28 11.62
N SER A 216 17.35 -5.19 12.57
CA SER A 216 18.22 -6.36 12.80
C SER A 216 17.74 -7.64 12.12
N VAL A 217 16.51 -7.65 11.58
CA VAL A 217 15.95 -8.87 10.95
C VAL A 217 16.82 -9.28 9.78
N ALA A 218 17.27 -10.54 9.82
CA ALA A 218 17.89 -11.21 8.71
C ALA A 218 17.05 -12.42 8.34
N LEU A 219 16.64 -12.50 7.07
CA LEU A 219 15.90 -13.64 6.55
C LEU A 219 16.88 -14.67 5.95
N PRO A 220 16.64 -15.99 6.13
CA PRO A 220 17.42 -17.06 5.51
C PRO A 220 17.43 -16.99 3.98
N LYS A 221 18.56 -17.35 3.35
CA LYS A 221 18.72 -17.24 1.88
C LYS A 221 17.76 -18.12 1.07
N ASP A 222 17.16 -19.14 1.68
CA ASP A 222 16.16 -20.02 1.07
C ASP A 222 14.73 -19.43 1.12
N CYS A 223 14.54 -18.27 1.77
CA CYS A 223 13.31 -17.48 1.71
C CYS A 223 13.20 -16.71 0.39
N THR A 224 13.01 -17.44 -0.70
CA THR A 224 13.02 -16.87 -2.07
C THR A 224 11.66 -16.34 -2.55
N SER A 225 10.64 -16.30 -1.69
CA SER A 225 9.32 -15.76 -2.02
C SER A 225 8.76 -14.92 -0.88
N VAL A 226 7.81 -14.03 -1.19
CA VAL A 226 7.14 -13.19 -0.19
C VAL A 226 6.48 -14.05 0.89
N GLN A 227 5.81 -15.14 0.51
CA GLN A 227 5.19 -16.06 1.47
C GLN A 227 6.21 -16.65 2.44
N LYS A 228 7.33 -17.18 1.94
CA LYS A 228 8.38 -17.75 2.80
C LYS A 228 8.98 -16.68 3.73
N CYS A 229 9.26 -15.50 3.19
CA CYS A 229 9.78 -14.37 3.97
C CYS A 229 8.81 -13.97 5.08
N TYR A 230 7.52 -13.86 4.78
CA TYR A 230 6.50 -13.43 5.73
C TYR A 230 6.26 -14.47 6.83
N ILE A 231 6.27 -15.76 6.48
CA ILE A 231 6.20 -16.87 7.43
C ILE A 231 7.43 -16.85 8.36
N GLU A 232 8.63 -16.69 7.82
CA GLU A 232 9.84 -16.64 8.63
C GLU A 232 9.85 -15.41 9.55
N LEU A 233 9.47 -14.25 9.03
CA LEU A 233 9.32 -13.03 9.82
C LEU A 233 8.31 -13.23 10.97
N SER A 234 7.20 -13.94 10.74
CA SER A 234 6.21 -14.19 11.79
C SER A 234 6.78 -15.01 12.96
N LYS A 235 7.69 -15.95 12.69
CA LYS A 235 8.40 -16.71 13.74
C LYS A 235 9.29 -15.78 14.56
N GLN A 236 10.05 -14.91 13.90
CA GLN A 236 10.92 -13.94 14.57
C GLN A 236 10.11 -12.92 15.40
N VAL A 237 8.99 -12.42 14.85
CA VAL A 237 8.05 -11.55 15.58
C VAL A 237 7.56 -12.25 16.85
N ARG A 238 7.12 -13.51 16.76
CA ARG A 238 6.67 -14.27 17.94
C ARG A 238 7.80 -14.43 18.95
N GLU A 239 8.97 -14.87 18.51
CA GLU A 239 10.09 -15.15 19.41
C GLU A 239 10.59 -13.90 20.12
N LYS A 240 10.74 -12.79 19.39
CA LYS A 240 11.40 -11.58 19.89
C LYS A 240 10.43 -10.58 20.51
N LEU A 241 9.20 -10.47 20.01
CA LEU A 241 8.27 -9.41 20.40
C LEU A 241 7.12 -9.88 21.29
N ALA A 242 6.82 -11.20 21.37
CA ALA A 242 5.74 -11.69 22.24
C ALA A 242 5.95 -11.37 23.73
N LYS A 243 7.21 -11.17 24.16
CA LYS A 243 7.55 -10.73 25.52
C LYS A 243 7.14 -9.30 25.84
N ILE A 244 6.91 -8.47 24.82
CA ILE A 244 6.59 -7.04 24.96
C ILE A 244 5.10 -6.87 25.28
N ASP A 245 4.24 -7.53 24.52
CA ASP A 245 2.78 -7.53 24.72
C ASP A 245 2.16 -8.77 24.03
N PRO A 246 1.12 -9.41 24.62
CA PRO A 246 0.41 -10.53 23.99
C PRO A 246 -0.13 -10.24 22.59
N TYR A 247 -0.31 -8.97 22.23
CA TYR A 247 -0.63 -8.53 20.87
C TYR A 247 0.32 -9.14 19.83
N PHE A 248 1.62 -9.22 20.09
CA PHE A 248 2.59 -9.70 19.10
C PHE A 248 2.52 -11.21 18.85
N THR A 249 2.07 -11.98 19.85
CA THR A 249 1.72 -13.40 19.64
C THR A 249 0.57 -13.50 18.65
N LYS A 250 -0.51 -12.72 18.88
CA LYS A 250 -1.67 -12.68 18.00
C LYS A 250 -1.31 -12.16 16.60
N LEU A 251 -0.43 -11.17 16.51
CA LEU A 251 0.07 -10.65 15.24
C LEU A 251 0.79 -11.75 14.45
N ALA A 252 1.70 -12.49 15.09
CA ALA A 252 2.38 -13.60 14.44
C ALA A 252 1.41 -14.71 13.98
N ASP A 253 0.38 -15.03 14.77
CA ASP A 253 -0.68 -15.98 14.37
C ASP A 253 -1.46 -15.46 13.14
N ALA A 254 -1.81 -14.17 13.15
CA ALA A 254 -2.51 -13.52 12.05
C ALA A 254 -1.65 -13.48 10.77
N MET A 255 -0.34 -13.25 10.88
CA MET A 255 0.58 -13.26 9.75
C MET A 255 0.61 -14.61 9.04
N VAL A 256 0.64 -15.71 9.79
CA VAL A 256 0.58 -17.07 9.22
C VAL A 256 -0.79 -17.31 8.57
N THR A 257 -1.86 -16.99 9.30
CA THR A 257 -3.24 -17.16 8.83
C THR A 257 -3.49 -16.40 7.51
N TRP A 258 -2.90 -15.21 7.36
CA TRP A 258 -2.97 -14.43 6.13
C TRP A 258 -2.34 -15.16 4.93
N ILE A 259 -1.14 -15.72 5.09
CA ILE A 259 -0.47 -16.46 4.02
C ILE A 259 -1.23 -17.74 3.66
N GLU A 260 -1.75 -18.47 4.65
CA GLU A 260 -2.57 -19.64 4.40
C GLU A 260 -3.84 -19.29 3.61
N ALA A 261 -4.51 -18.19 3.97
CA ALA A 261 -5.68 -17.71 3.22
C ALA A 261 -5.30 -17.28 1.80
N TRP A 262 -4.16 -16.60 1.64
CA TRP A 262 -3.66 -16.19 0.32
C TRP A 262 -3.39 -17.39 -0.59
N ASP A 263 -2.67 -18.41 -0.10
CA ASP A 263 -2.30 -19.58 -0.89
C ASP A 263 -3.52 -20.45 -1.26
N GLU A 264 -4.53 -20.52 -0.39
CA GLU A 264 -5.80 -21.21 -0.68
C GLU A 264 -6.59 -20.52 -1.80
N LEU A 265 -6.62 -19.19 -1.81
CA LEU A 265 -7.34 -18.41 -2.82
C LEU A 265 -6.52 -18.24 -4.12
N ASN A 266 -5.19 -18.40 -4.04
CA ASN A 266 -4.27 -18.21 -5.16
C ASN A 266 -3.36 -19.45 -5.36
N PRO A 267 -3.93 -20.62 -5.68
CA PRO A 267 -3.13 -21.84 -5.84
C PRO A 267 -2.16 -21.70 -7.03
N SER A 268 -0.93 -22.17 -6.83
CA SER A 268 0.11 -22.10 -7.86
C SER A 268 -0.34 -22.79 -9.16
N GLY A 269 -0.41 -22.02 -10.26
CA GLY A 269 -0.83 -22.51 -11.58
C GLY A 269 -2.28 -22.21 -11.95
N ALA A 270 -3.07 -21.59 -11.08
CA ALA A 270 -4.33 -20.96 -11.49
C ALA A 270 -4.02 -19.74 -12.39
N ALA A 271 -4.70 -19.63 -13.52
CA ALA A 271 -4.65 -18.41 -14.32
C ALA A 271 -5.11 -17.23 -13.44
N ALA A 272 -4.53 -16.04 -13.67
CA ALA A 272 -4.82 -14.79 -12.96
C ALA A 272 -6.28 -14.27 -13.09
N GLY A 273 -7.24 -15.14 -13.41
CA GLY A 273 -8.67 -14.87 -13.55
C GLY A 273 -9.57 -15.82 -12.75
N ALA A 274 -9.06 -16.51 -11.73
CA ALA A 274 -9.94 -17.16 -10.76
C ALA A 274 -10.72 -16.07 -10.04
N ALA A 275 -12.04 -15.99 -10.30
CA ALA A 275 -12.89 -14.96 -9.72
C ALA A 275 -12.77 -14.97 -8.19
N ASN A 276 -12.33 -13.85 -7.61
CA ASN A 276 -12.43 -13.62 -6.18
C ASN A 276 -13.91 -13.81 -5.81
N GLY A 277 -14.22 -14.76 -4.94
CA GLY A 277 -15.59 -15.23 -4.72
C GLY A 277 -16.60 -14.08 -4.72
N THR A 278 -17.62 -14.16 -5.57
CA THR A 278 -18.48 -13.02 -5.93
C THR A 278 -18.96 -12.25 -4.69
N ALA A 279 -18.75 -10.94 -4.70
CA ALA A 279 -19.44 -10.00 -3.81
C ALA A 279 -20.96 -10.18 -3.96
N LYS A 280 -21.71 -10.10 -2.86
CA LYS A 280 -23.17 -10.21 -2.86
C LYS A 280 -23.83 -8.90 -2.48
#